data_AF-A0A089XD58-F1
#
_entry.id   AF-A0A089XD58-F1
#
_cell.length_a   1.000
_cell.length_b   1.000
_cell.length_c   1.000
_cell.angle_alpha   90.00
_cell.angle_beta   90.00
_cell.angle_gamma   90.00
#
_symmetry.space_group_name_H-M   'P 1'
#
loop_
_entity.id
_entity.type
_entity.pdbx_description
1 polymer ?
#
loop_
_entity_poly.entity_id
_entity_poly.type
_entity_poly.pdbx_seq_one_letter_code
_entity_poly.pdbx_strand_id
1 'polypeptide(L)'
;MSAPPRPLLKSTTLTPADPDAARPAAPKTAVGEPKGAARQGVPSALRSDPRQGDGRYPIAWLHITAPRGATPTATSRCACGRDRSAIGHGRVLALIDDHTAHRDLCPLRNPQEGRAAA
;
A
#
# COMPACT_ATOMS: atom_id res chain seq x y z
N MET A 1 47.91 -0.97 21.86
CA MET A 1 46.88 -1.90 22.38
C MET A 1 45.78 -1.11 23.08
N SER A 2 44.69 -1.77 23.47
CA SER A 2 43.57 -1.24 24.28
C SER A 2 42.52 -0.35 23.57
N ALA A 3 41.36 -0.97 23.37
CA ALA A 3 40.00 -0.41 23.34
C ALA A 3 39.06 -1.51 23.89
N PRO A 4 37.78 -1.25 24.28
CA PRO A 4 37.01 -0.01 24.33
C PRO A 4 36.61 0.36 25.79
N PRO A 5 35.53 1.14 26.05
CA PRO A 5 34.18 0.52 26.20
C PRO A 5 32.95 1.35 25.70
N ARG A 6 31.81 0.65 25.62
CA ARG A 6 30.37 1.04 25.48
C ARG A 6 29.51 -0.17 25.97
N PRO A 7 28.15 -0.18 26.09
CA PRO A 7 27.12 0.89 26.16
C PRO A 7 27.06 1.59 27.54
N LEU A 8 25.97 1.99 28.26
CA LEU A 8 24.48 1.85 28.30
C LEU A 8 23.83 3.20 28.75
N LEU A 9 22.54 3.39 29.11
CA LEU A 9 21.19 3.07 28.56
C LEU A 9 20.12 3.43 29.65
N LYS A 10 19.02 4.17 29.35
CA LYS A 10 17.81 4.41 30.22
C LYS A 10 18.06 5.24 31.52
N SER A 11 17.07 5.81 32.27
CA SER A 11 15.67 6.20 32.02
C SER A 11 15.17 7.24 33.07
N THR A 12 13.99 7.82 32.83
CA THR A 12 13.13 8.67 33.71
C THR A 12 13.14 8.42 35.23
N THR A 13 13.06 9.49 36.04
CA THR A 13 11.97 9.81 37.02
C THR A 13 12.33 11.07 37.86
N LEU A 14 11.34 11.93 38.15
CA LEU A 14 11.27 12.69 39.42
C LEU A 14 9.83 12.64 39.96
N THR A 15 9.71 12.75 41.28
CA THR A 15 8.59 12.24 42.10
C THR A 15 7.74 13.41 42.71
N PRO A 16 6.72 13.17 43.55
CA PRO A 16 5.54 14.06 43.62
C PRO A 16 5.56 15.11 44.75
N ALA A 17 4.60 16.04 44.68
CA ALA A 17 4.06 16.75 45.84
C ALA A 17 2.59 17.13 45.59
N ASP A 18 1.68 16.50 46.32
CA ASP A 18 0.33 17.01 46.59
C ASP A 18 0.36 17.63 48.00
N PRO A 19 -0.29 18.77 48.26
CA PRO A 19 -1.24 18.73 49.37
C PRO A 19 -2.51 19.58 49.22
N ASP A 20 -3.63 18.88 49.34
CA ASP A 20 -4.74 19.14 50.27
C ASP A 20 -5.85 20.17 49.93
N ALA A 21 -6.99 19.59 49.52
CA ALA A 21 -8.35 19.88 49.96
C ALA A 21 -8.82 21.33 50.28
N ALA A 22 -9.60 21.89 49.34
CA ALA A 22 -10.68 22.83 49.68
C ALA A 22 -12.04 22.21 49.29
N ARG A 23 -12.96 22.08 50.25
CA ARG A 23 -14.25 21.36 50.12
C ARG A 23 -15.35 22.24 49.50
N PRO A 24 -15.86 21.96 48.28
CA PRO A 24 -17.01 22.67 47.72
C PRO A 24 -18.33 22.23 48.38
N ALA A 25 -19.29 23.15 48.47
CA ALA A 25 -20.63 22.87 48.99
C ALA A 25 -21.60 22.43 47.88
N ALA A 26 -22.63 21.68 48.28
CA ALA A 26 -23.81 21.34 47.49
C ALA A 26 -25.08 21.65 48.32
N PRO A 27 -26.30 21.65 47.74
CA PRO A 27 -26.66 21.52 46.32
C PRO A 27 -27.53 22.69 45.81
N LYS A 28 -27.81 22.72 44.49
CA LYS A 28 -29.07 23.27 43.94
C LYS A 28 -29.54 22.41 42.77
N THR A 29 -30.71 21.79 42.92
CA THR A 29 -31.35 20.93 41.92
C THR A 29 -32.42 21.73 41.17
N ALA A 30 -32.52 21.61 39.84
CA ALA A 30 -33.78 21.42 39.09
C ALA A 30 -33.62 21.42 37.56
N VAL A 31 -34.63 20.85 36.88
CA VAL A 31 -34.99 20.96 35.45
C VAL A 31 -34.09 20.25 34.42
N GLY A 32 -34.64 19.17 33.83
CA GLY A 32 -34.42 18.82 32.42
C GLY A 32 -33.74 17.48 32.11
N GLU A 33 -34.51 16.40 31.98
CA GLU A 33 -34.10 15.26 31.14
C GLU A 33 -34.18 15.66 29.65
N PRO A 34 -33.09 15.56 28.87
CA PRO A 34 -33.19 15.57 27.41
C PRO A 34 -33.64 14.20 26.91
N LYS A 35 -34.93 13.86 27.09
CA LYS A 35 -35.51 12.58 26.65
C LYS A 35 -35.70 12.51 25.13
N GLY A 36 -34.59 12.51 24.40
CA GLY A 36 -34.52 12.31 22.95
C GLY A 36 -33.88 10.97 22.63
N ALA A 37 -34.66 10.02 22.10
CA ALA A 37 -34.13 8.73 21.70
C ALA A 37 -33.10 8.90 20.56
N ALA A 38 -31.91 8.31 20.74
CA ALA A 38 -30.88 8.28 19.71
C ALA A 38 -31.39 7.49 18.50
N ARG A 39 -31.83 8.20 17.46
CA ARG A 39 -32.24 7.57 16.20
C ARG A 39 -31.05 6.86 15.60
N GLN A 40 -31.18 5.56 15.38
CA GLN A 40 -30.13 4.66 14.92
C GLN A 40 -29.58 5.16 13.57
N GLY A 41 -28.39 5.76 13.60
CA GLY A 41 -27.78 6.38 12.43
C GLY A 41 -27.31 5.32 11.44
N VAL A 42 -28.13 5.00 10.46
CA VAL A 42 -27.74 4.13 9.33
C VAL A 42 -26.62 4.84 8.55
N PRO A 43 -25.45 4.21 8.33
CA PRO A 43 -24.38 4.81 7.55
C PRO A 43 -24.79 4.94 6.08
N SER A 44 -25.31 6.10 5.67
CA SER A 44 -25.66 6.42 4.27
C SER A 44 -24.45 6.50 3.31
N ALA A 45 -23.26 6.10 3.77
CA ALA A 45 -22.10 5.88 2.93
C ALA A 45 -22.31 4.59 2.11
N LEU A 46 -23.07 4.71 1.03
CA LEU A 46 -22.98 3.79 -0.11
C LEU A 46 -21.51 3.77 -0.55
N ARG A 47 -20.75 2.78 -0.08
CA ARG A 47 -19.41 2.55 -0.58
C ARG A 47 -19.54 2.30 -2.08
N SER A 48 -18.80 3.05 -2.89
CA SER A 48 -18.65 2.74 -4.30
C SER A 48 -18.33 1.26 -4.44
N ASP A 49 -19.18 0.52 -5.14
CA ASP A 49 -18.99 -0.91 -5.38
C ASP A 49 -17.55 -1.11 -5.89
N PRO A 50 -16.72 -1.95 -5.23
CA PRO A 50 -15.34 -2.17 -5.67
C PRO A 50 -15.41 -2.82 -7.05
N ARG A 51 -15.27 -1.99 -8.11
CA ARG A 51 -15.53 -2.35 -9.51
C ARG A 51 -15.04 -3.77 -9.76
N GLN A 52 -15.97 -4.71 -9.91
CA GLN A 52 -15.60 -6.09 -10.14
C GLN A 52 -14.88 -6.15 -11.48
N GLY A 53 -13.55 -6.31 -11.42
CA GLY A 53 -12.73 -6.48 -12.61
C GLY A 53 -13.22 -7.72 -13.36
N ASP A 54 -13.07 -7.70 -14.68
CA ASP A 54 -13.46 -8.78 -15.61
C ASP A 54 -12.57 -10.04 -15.50
N GLY A 55 -12.01 -10.29 -14.32
CA GLY A 55 -10.95 -11.26 -14.05
C GLY A 55 -9.56 -10.83 -14.56
N ARG A 56 -9.43 -9.81 -15.41
CA ARG A 56 -8.19 -9.51 -16.15
C ARG A 56 -7.29 -8.49 -15.43
N TYR A 57 -6.66 -8.91 -14.35
CA TYR A 57 -5.56 -8.15 -13.76
C TYR A 57 -4.33 -8.14 -14.70
N PRO A 58 -3.56 -7.02 -14.78
CA PRO A 58 -2.36 -6.96 -15.59
C PRO A 58 -1.26 -7.83 -14.96
N ILE A 59 -0.85 -8.90 -15.64
CA ILE A 59 0.19 -9.83 -15.15
C ILE A 59 1.61 -9.50 -15.61
N ALA A 60 1.75 -8.55 -16.55
CA ALA A 60 2.99 -8.23 -17.24
C ALA A 60 3.16 -6.71 -17.32
N TRP A 61 4.35 -6.24 -16.95
CA TRP A 61 4.71 -4.83 -16.89
C TRP A 61 6.02 -4.59 -17.65
N LEU A 62 6.05 -3.50 -18.42
CA LEU A 62 7.25 -2.97 -19.04
C LEU A 62 7.48 -1.55 -18.51
N HIS A 63 8.62 -1.35 -17.85
CA HIS A 63 9.06 -0.05 -17.35
C HIS A 63 10.19 0.47 -18.24
N ILE A 64 10.12 1.71 -18.70
CA ILE A 64 11.14 2.32 -19.57
C ILE A 64 11.49 3.71 -19.02
N THR A 65 12.78 3.96 -18.81
CA THR A 65 13.32 5.26 -18.41
C THR A 65 14.19 5.79 -19.55
N ALA A 66 13.75 6.86 -20.22
CA ALA A 66 14.46 7.49 -21.33
C ALA A 66 14.60 9.02 -21.10
N PRO A 67 15.55 9.47 -20.26
CA PRO A 67 15.80 10.89 -20.05
C PRO A 67 16.40 11.52 -21.32
N ARG A 68 16.12 12.81 -21.58
CA ARG A 68 16.66 13.50 -22.76
C ARG A 68 18.19 13.51 -22.72
N GLY A 69 18.82 13.06 -23.81
CA GLY A 69 20.28 12.99 -23.95
C GLY A 69 20.96 11.86 -23.17
N ALA A 70 20.22 10.99 -22.48
CA ALA A 70 20.77 9.89 -21.70
C ALA A 70 20.46 8.51 -22.31
N THR A 71 21.34 7.54 -22.06
CA THR A 71 21.15 6.13 -22.44
C THR A 71 19.86 5.58 -21.82
N PRO A 72 18.89 5.10 -22.61
CA PRO A 72 17.63 4.59 -22.06
C PRO A 72 17.85 3.25 -21.35
N THR A 73 17.02 2.99 -20.34
CA THR A 73 16.95 1.70 -19.64
C THR A 73 15.53 1.17 -19.65
N ALA A 74 15.38 -0.15 -19.63
CA ALA A 74 14.07 -0.79 -19.56
C ALA A 74 14.10 -2.09 -18.76
N THR A 75 12.97 -2.43 -18.13
CA THR A 75 12.78 -3.66 -17.37
C THR A 75 11.40 -4.26 -17.66
N SER A 76 11.37 -5.51 -18.11
CA SER A 76 10.17 -6.30 -18.37
C SER A 76 9.98 -7.35 -17.29
N ARG A 77 8.89 -7.28 -16.53
CA ARG A 77 8.51 -8.27 -15.50
C ARG A 77 7.15 -8.88 -15.77
N CYS A 78 7.01 -10.19 -15.56
CA CYS A 78 5.74 -10.91 -15.64
C CYS A 78 5.58 -11.91 -14.50
N ALA A 79 4.36 -12.09 -14.01
CA ALA A 79 4.00 -13.03 -12.94
C ALA A 79 4.38 -14.50 -13.23
N CYS A 80 4.71 -14.86 -14.48
CA CYS A 80 5.20 -16.20 -14.84
C CYS A 80 6.71 -16.41 -14.53
N GLY A 81 7.34 -15.49 -13.80
CA GLY A 81 8.78 -15.55 -13.48
C GLY A 81 9.72 -14.95 -14.52
N ARG A 82 9.22 -14.27 -15.57
CA ARG A 82 10.08 -13.49 -16.48
C ARG A 82 10.49 -12.19 -15.79
N ASP A 83 11.78 -12.00 -15.55
CA ASP A 83 12.39 -10.70 -15.30
C ASP A 83 13.56 -10.52 -16.28
N ARG A 84 13.62 -9.36 -16.94
CA ARG A 84 14.63 -9.02 -17.95
C ARG A 84 14.86 -7.51 -17.96
N SER A 85 16.11 -7.08 -18.03
CA SER A 85 16.49 -5.67 -18.14
C SER A 85 17.38 -5.40 -19.36
N ALA A 86 17.33 -4.16 -19.85
CA ALA A 86 18.07 -3.69 -21.01
C ALA A 86 18.57 -2.25 -20.80
N ILE A 87 19.71 -1.93 -21.42
CA ILE A 87 20.36 -0.61 -21.39
C ILE A 87 20.83 -0.29 -22.81
N GLY A 88 20.53 0.92 -23.29
CA GLY A 88 20.88 1.41 -24.62
C GLY A 88 19.82 1.11 -25.69
N HIS A 89 19.65 2.03 -26.64
CA HIS A 89 18.52 2.09 -27.58
C HIS A 89 18.18 0.75 -28.24
N GLY A 90 19.15 0.11 -28.92
CA GLY A 90 18.89 -1.16 -29.62
C GLY A 90 18.49 -2.32 -28.69
N ARG A 91 19.05 -2.39 -27.48
CA ARG A 91 18.67 -3.41 -26.48
C ARG A 91 17.30 -3.12 -25.86
N VAL A 92 16.95 -1.85 -25.67
CA VAL A 92 15.63 -1.44 -25.17
C VAL A 92 14.54 -1.73 -26.22
N LEU A 93 14.80 -1.49 -27.51
CA LEU A 93 13.91 -1.87 -28.60
C LEU A 93 13.69 -3.39 -28.63
N ALA A 94 14.76 -4.19 -28.65
CA ALA A 94 14.66 -5.64 -28.61
C ALA A 94 13.92 -6.18 -27.35
N LEU A 95 13.97 -5.46 -26.22
CA LEU A 95 13.21 -5.82 -25.02
C LEU A 95 11.72 -5.45 -25.13
N ILE A 96 11.36 -4.39 -25.86
CA ILE A 96 9.95 -4.06 -26.18
C ILE A 96 9.34 -5.15 -27.07
N ASP A 97 10.09 -5.61 -28.08
CA ASP A 97 9.66 -6.70 -28.98
C ASP A 97 9.53 -8.03 -28.22
N ASP A 98 10.54 -8.40 -27.40
CA ASP A 98 10.51 -9.59 -26.54
C ASP A 98 9.37 -9.57 -25.52
N HIS A 99 9.07 -8.40 -24.93
CA HIS A 99 7.94 -8.23 -24.01
C HIS A 99 6.61 -8.43 -24.74
N THR A 100 6.49 -7.94 -25.97
CA THR A 100 5.27 -8.03 -26.78
C THR A 100 5.03 -9.47 -27.23
N ALA A 101 6.03 -10.14 -27.81
CA ALA A 101 5.96 -11.55 -28.16
C ALA A 101 5.69 -12.45 -26.94
N HIS A 102 6.32 -12.15 -25.80
CA HIS A 102 6.05 -12.88 -24.56
C HIS A 102 4.61 -12.71 -24.07
N ARG A 103 4.07 -11.49 -24.11
CA ARG A 103 2.72 -11.17 -23.62
C ARG A 103 1.65 -12.04 -24.27
N ASP A 104 1.76 -12.33 -25.56
CA ASP A 104 0.75 -13.12 -26.28
C ASP A 104 0.97 -14.64 -26.16
N LEU A 105 2.21 -15.06 -25.84
CA LEU A 105 2.59 -16.45 -25.56
C LEU A 105 2.55 -16.83 -24.06
N CYS A 106 2.32 -15.89 -23.15
CA CYS A 106 2.42 -16.14 -21.71
C CYS A 106 1.26 -17.02 -21.21
N PRO A 107 1.50 -18.21 -20.62
CA PRO A 107 0.44 -19.14 -20.25
C PRO A 107 -0.51 -18.59 -19.19
N LEU A 108 -0.03 -17.71 -18.29
CA LEU A 108 -0.87 -17.03 -17.30
C LEU A 108 -1.82 -15.98 -17.90
N ARG A 109 -1.57 -15.52 -19.14
CA ARG A 109 -2.43 -14.57 -19.89
C ARG A 109 -3.25 -15.28 -20.97
N ASN A 110 -2.80 -16.45 -21.40
CA ASN A 110 -3.37 -17.23 -22.49
C ASN A 110 -3.45 -18.72 -22.10
N PRO A 111 -4.25 -19.07 -21.06
CA PRO A 111 -4.37 -20.45 -20.60
C PRO A 111 -4.99 -21.33 -21.70
N GLN A 112 -4.33 -22.44 -22.02
CA GLN A 112 -4.72 -23.31 -23.14
C GLN A 112 -6.09 -23.97 -22.93
N GLU A 113 -6.44 -24.25 -21.68
CA GLU A 113 -7.72 -24.85 -21.25
C GLU A 113 -8.95 -24.05 -21.74
N GLY A 114 -8.85 -22.71 -21.78
CA GLY A 114 -9.91 -21.84 -22.27
C GLY A 114 -10.08 -21.78 -23.80
N ARG A 115 -9.22 -22.45 -24.57
CA ARG A 115 -9.29 -22.53 -26.04
C ARG A 115 -9.78 -23.88 -26.57
N ALA A 116 -9.84 -24.91 -25.72
CA ALA A 116 -10.21 -26.28 -26.09
C ALA A 116 -11.68 -26.63 -25.78
N ALA A 117 -12.49 -25.64 -25.41
CA ALA A 117 -13.86 -25.79 -24.90
C ALA A 117 -14.90 -25.06 -25.79
N ALA A 118 -14.73 -25.15 -27.12
CA ALA A 118 -15.59 -24.56 -28.14
C ALA A 118 -15.76 -25.52 -29.32
#